data_AF-A0AAW2LWS5-F1
#
_entry.id   AF-A0AAW2LWS5-F1
#
_cell.length_a   1.000
_cell.length_b   1.000
_cell.length_c   1.000
_cell.angle_alpha   90.00
_cell.angle_beta   90.00
_cell.angle_gamma   90.00
#
_symmetry.space_group_name_H-M   'P 1'
#
loop_
_entity.id
_entity.type
_entity.pdbx_description
1 polymer ?
#
loop_
_entity_poly.entity_id
_entity_poly.type
_entity_poly.pdbx_seq_one_letter_code
_entity_poly.pdbx_strand_id
1 'polypeptide(L)'
;MVVLAVYVDDILITGSDIDGIEEAKTYLQKHFVTKYLGRPRYFLGIEIAHSKHGVSLSQRKYACDLFQEAGLLGSKPVDTPMDSNPDFWNDDGNYLEDKTKYRRLVGKLIYLTVTRPDISFAVGLVSQFMDKPRSIHWGAALRILKYIKTSPGKGLLFKRHGHVKIEAYSDADYAGSKDDRKSTSGYCTYVGGNL
;
A
#
# COMPACT_ATOMS: atom_id res chain seq x y z
N MET A 1 -19.98 5.16 -20.98
CA MET A 1 -20.05 4.63 -19.60
C MET A 1 -19.45 5.65 -18.67
N VAL A 2 -20.18 6.01 -17.60
CA VAL A 2 -19.71 6.88 -16.52
C VAL A 2 -19.44 6.02 -15.29
N VAL A 3 -18.33 6.26 -14.62
CA VAL A 3 -17.92 5.58 -13.39
C VAL A 3 -17.76 6.63 -12.30
N LEU A 4 -18.46 6.42 -11.18
CA LEU A 4 -18.39 7.25 -10.00
C LEU A 4 -17.81 6.41 -8.86
N ALA A 5 -16.64 6.79 -8.36
CA ALA A 5 -16.06 6.22 -7.15
C ALA A 5 -16.24 7.23 -6.00
N VAL A 6 -17.02 6.84 -5.00
CA VAL A 6 -17.37 7.68 -3.85
C VAL A 6 -16.75 7.09 -2.60
N TYR A 7 -16.03 7.91 -1.84
CA TYR A 7 -15.50 7.57 -0.54
C TYR A 7 -15.74 8.73 0.42
N VAL A 8 -16.69 8.56 1.34
CA VAL A 8 -17.11 9.62 2.28
C VAL A 8 -17.40 10.92 1.50
N ASP A 9 -16.58 11.95 1.66
CA ASP A 9 -16.74 13.26 1.02
C ASP A 9 -15.98 13.40 -0.31
N ASP A 10 -15.12 12.43 -0.65
CA ASP A 10 -14.31 12.44 -1.86
C ASP A 10 -15.02 11.67 -3.01
N ILE A 11 -15.21 12.36 -4.14
CA ILE A 11 -15.84 11.78 -5.34
C ILE A 11 -14.85 11.84 -6.51
N LEU A 12 -14.57 10.68 -7.09
CA LEU A 12 -13.80 10.54 -8.33
C LEU A 12 -14.74 10.14 -9.48
N ILE A 13 -14.79 10.98 -10.51
CA ILE A 13 -15.62 10.75 -11.71
C ILE A 13 -14.69 10.45 -12.89
N THR A 14 -14.95 9.35 -13.60
CA THR A 14 -14.22 8.96 -14.81
C THR A 14 -15.13 8.19 -15.75
N GLY A 15 -14.71 7.90 -16.97
CA GLY A 15 -15.55 7.19 -17.94
C GLY A 15 -15.16 7.44 -19.38
N SER A 16 -15.82 6.71 -20.27
CA SER A 16 -15.70 6.86 -21.72
C SER A 16 -16.70 7.85 -22.32
N ASP A 17 -17.73 8.21 -21.56
CA ASP A 17 -18.82 9.10 -21.98
C ASP A 17 -18.63 10.47 -21.33
N ILE A 18 -18.11 11.42 -22.10
CA ILE A 18 -17.74 12.76 -21.62
C ILE A 18 -19.00 13.59 -21.33
N ASP A 19 -20.03 13.47 -22.17
CA ASP A 19 -21.29 14.19 -21.99
C ASP A 19 -21.99 13.71 -20.72
N GLY A 20 -22.04 12.39 -20.50
CA GLY A 20 -22.56 11.82 -19.26
C GLY A 20 -21.77 12.21 -18.01
N ILE A 21 -20.44 12.38 -18.12
CA ILE A 21 -19.62 12.90 -17.00
C ILE A 21 -20.00 14.34 -16.67
N GLU A 22 -20.21 15.19 -17.68
CA GLU A 22 -20.55 16.60 -17.46
C GLU A 22 -21.99 16.75 -16.94
N GLU A 23 -22.93 15.92 -17.39
CA GLU A 23 -24.28 15.82 -16.82
C GLU A 23 -24.24 15.41 -15.35
N ALA A 24 -23.49 14.34 -15.02
CA ALA A 24 -23.34 13.87 -13.64
C ALA A 24 -22.70 14.95 -12.75
N LYS A 25 -21.70 15.67 -13.26
CA LYS A 25 -21.08 16.79 -12.56
C LYS A 25 -22.07 17.93 -12.29
N THR A 26 -22.87 18.29 -13.28
CA THR A 26 -23.91 19.34 -13.14
C THR A 26 -24.96 18.94 -12.12
N TYR A 27 -25.39 17.67 -12.16
CA TYR A 27 -26.32 17.11 -11.19
C TYR A 27 -25.77 17.19 -9.76
N LEU A 28 -24.52 16.77 -9.54
CA LEU A 28 -23.88 16.83 -8.22
C LEU A 28 -23.73 18.26 -7.71
N GLN A 29 -23.36 19.20 -8.58
CA GLN A 29 -23.24 20.62 -8.20
C GLN A 29 -24.58 21.27 -7.85
N LYS A 30 -25.68 20.80 -8.44
CA LYS A 30 -27.02 21.29 -8.14
C LYS A 30 -27.53 20.79 -6.78
N HIS A 31 -27.21 19.54 -6.43
CA HIS A 31 -27.74 18.89 -5.22
C HIS A 31 -26.80 19.00 -4.01
N PHE A 32 -25.51 19.22 -4.24
CA PHE A 32 -24.48 19.25 -3.19
C PHE A 32 -23.52 20.42 -3.40
N VAL A 33 -23.04 20.99 -2.28
CA VAL A 33 -21.97 22.00 -2.30
C VAL A 33 -20.66 21.28 -2.65
N THR A 34 -20.34 21.19 -3.94
CA THR A 34 -19.18 20.45 -4.43
C THR A 34 -18.18 21.37 -5.12
N LYS A 35 -16.89 21.12 -4.90
CA LYS A 35 -15.79 21.82 -5.57
C LYS A 35 -15.13 20.88 -6.57
N TYR A 36 -15.13 21.26 -7.84
CA TYR A 36 -14.42 20.50 -8.86
C TYR A 36 -12.92 20.81 -8.80
N LEU A 37 -12.09 19.79 -8.59
CA LEU A 37 -10.63 19.92 -8.45
C LEU A 37 -9.87 19.69 -9.77
N GLY A 38 -10.57 19.40 -10.87
CA GLY A 38 -9.96 19.09 -12.14
C GLY A 38 -9.40 17.67 -12.21
N ARG A 39 -8.35 17.49 -13.02
CA ARG A 39 -7.68 16.19 -13.17
C ARG A 39 -7.14 15.71 -11.82
N PRO A 40 -7.45 14.47 -11.40
CA PRO A 40 -7.09 13.99 -10.07
C PRO A 40 -5.57 13.91 -9.93
N ARG A 41 -5.05 14.60 -8.91
CA ARG A 41 -3.65 14.56 -8.47
C ARG A 41 -3.47 13.84 -7.14
N TYR A 42 -4.55 13.75 -6.37
CA TYR A 42 -4.59 13.13 -5.06
C TYR A 42 -5.99 12.55 -4.84
N PHE A 43 -6.07 11.31 -4.36
CA PHE A 43 -7.33 10.68 -3.97
C PHE A 43 -7.05 9.68 -2.86
N LEU A 44 -7.73 9.78 -1.71
CA LEU A 44 -7.53 8.88 -0.56
C LEU A 44 -6.06 8.73 -0.16
N GLY A 45 -5.32 9.82 0.02
CA GLY A 45 -3.91 9.67 0.43
C GLY A 45 -2.96 9.13 -0.65
N ILE A 46 -3.45 8.86 -1.87
CA ILE A 46 -2.66 8.37 -3.01
C ILE A 46 -2.41 9.53 -3.98
N GLU A 47 -1.14 9.77 -4.25
CA GLU A 47 -0.67 10.72 -5.26
C GLU A 47 -0.78 10.10 -6.66
N ILE A 48 -1.42 10.82 -7.56
CA ILE A 48 -1.69 10.40 -8.93
C ILE A 48 -0.92 11.32 -9.88
N ALA A 49 0.14 10.78 -10.50
CA ALA A 49 0.92 11.48 -11.49
C ALA A 49 0.59 10.97 -12.89
N HIS A 50 0.31 11.89 -13.80
CA HIS A 50 -0.03 11.56 -15.19
C HIS A 50 1.14 11.88 -16.11
N SER A 51 1.49 10.96 -16.99
CA SER A 51 2.56 11.13 -17.98
C SER A 51 2.13 10.61 -19.35
N LYS A 52 2.91 10.91 -20.39
CA LYS A 52 2.74 10.30 -21.72
C LYS A 52 2.88 8.78 -21.72
N HIS A 53 3.50 8.21 -20.68
CA HIS A 53 3.73 6.78 -20.55
C HIS A 53 2.66 6.04 -19.76
N GLY A 54 1.75 6.76 -19.08
CA GLY A 54 0.76 6.17 -18.20
C GLY A 54 0.48 6.99 -16.94
N VAL A 55 -0.24 6.38 -16.01
CA VAL A 55 -0.61 6.93 -14.70
C VAL A 55 0.20 6.25 -13.60
N SER A 56 0.92 7.03 -12.81
CA SER A 56 1.69 6.54 -11.67
C SER A 56 0.96 6.84 -10.37
N LEU A 57 0.77 5.83 -9.53
CA LEU A 57 0.19 5.92 -8.20
C LEU A 57 1.30 5.77 -7.16
N SER A 58 1.42 6.71 -6.22
CA SER A 58 2.41 6.63 -5.15
C SER A 58 1.88 7.21 -3.85
N GLN A 59 2.50 6.87 -2.72
CA GLN A 59 2.14 7.40 -1.39
C GLN A 59 3.36 8.12 -0.77
N ARG A 60 4.07 8.95 -1.57
CA ARG A 60 5.35 9.55 -1.16
C ARG A 60 5.22 10.38 0.10
N LYS A 61 4.27 11.32 0.14
CA LYS A 61 4.04 12.18 1.31
C LYS A 61 3.76 11.31 2.54
N TYR A 62 2.86 10.34 2.41
CA TYR A 62 2.53 9.41 3.49
C TYR A 62 3.76 8.64 3.99
N ALA A 63 4.61 8.11 3.11
CA ALA A 63 5.85 7.45 3.49
C ALA A 63 6.83 8.39 4.23
N CYS A 64 6.96 9.64 3.78
CA CYS A 64 7.78 10.64 4.46
C CYS A 64 7.26 10.96 5.87
N ASP A 65 5.94 11.15 6.02
CA ASP A 65 5.29 11.41 7.30
C ASP A 65 5.52 10.23 8.27
N LEU A 66 5.47 8.98 7.77
CA LEU A 66 5.82 7.79 8.57
C LEU A 66 7.27 7.82 9.08
N PHE A 67 8.23 8.23 8.26
CA PHE A 67 9.62 8.34 8.71
C PHE A 67 9.80 9.37 9.80
N GLN A 68 9.08 10.50 9.71
CA GLN A 68 9.10 11.54 10.72
C GLN A 68 8.48 11.05 12.03
N GLU A 69 7.30 10.44 11.97
CA GLU A 69 6.62 9.91 13.16
C GLU A 69 7.41 8.80 13.86
N ALA A 70 8.12 7.95 13.10
CA ALA A 70 8.93 6.87 13.64
C ALA A 70 10.32 7.32 14.11
N GLY A 71 10.67 8.60 13.94
CA GLY A 71 12.01 9.12 14.29
C GLY A 71 13.13 8.58 13.40
N LEU A 72 12.83 8.15 12.17
CA LEU A 72 13.77 7.48 11.26
C LEU A 72 14.37 8.40 10.18
N LEU A 73 14.13 9.70 10.24
CA LEU A 73 14.67 10.67 9.25
C LEU A 73 16.21 10.63 9.15
N GLY A 74 16.92 10.40 10.25
CA GLY A 74 18.39 10.25 10.27
C GLY A 74 18.90 8.81 10.05
N SER A 75 18.02 7.81 9.99
CA SER A 75 18.45 6.41 9.89
C SER A 75 18.97 6.03 8.50
N LYS A 76 19.91 5.08 8.42
CA LYS A 76 20.35 4.54 7.13
C LYS A 76 19.27 3.62 6.53
N PRO A 77 19.02 3.69 5.20
CA PRO A 77 18.11 2.77 4.54
C PRO A 77 18.70 1.34 4.50
N VAL A 78 17.86 0.36 4.19
CA VAL A 78 18.26 -1.05 3.99
C VAL A 78 17.74 -1.57 2.66
N ASP A 79 18.43 -2.52 2.04
CA ASP A 79 18.11 -2.98 0.68
C ASP A 79 17.00 -4.04 0.63
N THR A 80 16.67 -4.68 1.76
CA THR A 80 15.62 -5.70 1.84
C THR A 80 14.59 -5.39 2.94
N PRO A 81 13.29 -5.64 2.70
CA PRO A 81 12.24 -5.38 3.68
C PRO A 81 12.29 -6.32 4.88
N MET A 82 12.88 -7.50 4.72
CA MET A 82 13.00 -8.53 5.74
C MET A 82 14.42 -9.10 5.77
N ASP A 83 14.81 -9.62 6.92
CA ASP A 83 16.03 -10.42 7.06
C ASP A 83 15.81 -11.81 6.45
N SER A 84 16.83 -12.39 5.82
CA SER A 84 16.77 -13.75 5.26
C SER A 84 16.93 -14.82 6.33
N ASN A 85 17.29 -14.45 7.57
CA ASN A 85 17.50 -15.41 8.64
C ASN A 85 16.16 -16.02 9.12
N PRO A 86 15.93 -17.34 8.95
CA PRO A 86 14.68 -18.00 9.35
C PRO A 86 14.51 -18.11 10.87
N ASP A 87 15.51 -17.78 11.68
CA ASP A 87 15.43 -17.78 13.15
C ASP A 87 15.03 -16.40 13.72
N PHE A 88 14.84 -15.39 12.86
CA PHE A 88 14.49 -14.02 13.26
C PHE A 88 13.09 -13.89 13.87
N TRP A 89 12.25 -14.92 13.78
CA TRP A 89 10.86 -14.91 14.29
C TRP A 89 10.65 -15.81 15.51
N ASN A 90 11.74 -16.32 16.09
CA ASN A 90 11.62 -17.08 17.33
C ASN A 90 11.00 -16.19 18.40
N ASP A 91 10.24 -16.83 19.30
CA ASP A 91 9.56 -16.22 20.45
C ASP A 91 10.53 -15.63 21.52
N ASP A 92 11.78 -15.38 21.13
CA ASP A 92 12.83 -14.78 21.93
C ASP A 92 12.66 -13.26 22.03
N GLY A 93 12.82 -12.76 23.24
CA GLY A 93 12.75 -11.34 23.56
C GLY A 93 11.49 -10.93 24.33
N ASN A 94 11.60 -9.78 24.97
CA ASN A 94 10.56 -9.24 25.83
C ASN A 94 9.36 -8.76 25.02
N TYR A 95 8.17 -8.91 25.61
CA TYR A 95 6.97 -8.27 25.10
C TYR A 95 7.19 -6.76 25.01
N LEU A 96 6.64 -6.17 23.94
CA LEU A 96 6.66 -4.74 23.77
C LEU A 96 5.69 -4.11 24.79
N GLU A 97 6.20 -3.19 25.60
CA GLU A 97 5.41 -2.49 26.63
C GLU A 97 4.21 -1.76 26.02
N ASP A 98 4.43 -1.04 24.92
CA ASP A 98 3.40 -0.30 24.19
C ASP A 98 3.02 -1.00 22.89
N LYS A 99 2.06 -1.93 22.98
CA LYS A 99 1.48 -2.64 21.83
C LYS A 99 0.77 -1.69 20.85
N THR A 100 0.30 -0.53 21.32
CA THR A 100 -0.44 0.42 20.48
C THR A 100 0.47 1.05 19.44
N LYS A 101 1.72 1.37 19.79
CA LYS A 101 2.73 1.84 18.82
C LYS A 101 2.98 0.83 17.71
N TYR A 102 3.09 -0.46 18.05
CA TYR A 102 3.24 -1.53 17.08
C TYR A 102 2.03 -1.61 16.15
N ARG A 103 0.82 -1.72 16.71
CA ARG A 103 -0.43 -1.81 15.94
C ARG A 103 -0.62 -0.63 15.00
N ARG A 104 -0.31 0.58 15.48
CA ARG A 104 -0.37 1.81 14.68
C ARG A 104 0.60 1.75 13.51
N LEU A 105 1.87 1.40 13.74
CA LEU A 105 2.85 1.32 12.65
C LEU A 105 2.47 0.25 11.62
N VAL A 106 2.12 -0.95 12.07
CA VAL A 106 1.73 -2.04 11.17
C VAL A 106 0.47 -1.69 10.38
N GLY A 107 -0.55 -1.09 11.00
CA GLY A 107 -1.73 -0.60 10.29
C GLY A 107 -1.40 0.41 9.19
N LYS A 108 -0.44 1.31 9.47
CA LYS A 108 0.04 2.26 8.46
C LYS A 108 0.87 1.59 7.35
N LEU A 109 1.65 0.56 7.68
CA LEU A 109 2.37 -0.24 6.68
C LEU A 109 1.41 -1.02 5.77
N ILE A 110 0.32 -1.58 6.33
CA ILE A 110 -0.76 -2.22 5.56
C ILE A 110 -1.36 -1.22 4.57
N TYR A 111 -1.58 0.03 4.99
CA TYR A 111 -2.08 1.04 4.06
C TYR A 111 -1.11 1.36 2.91
N LEU A 112 0.20 1.26 3.17
CA LEU A 112 1.22 1.52 2.16
C LEU A 112 1.32 0.38 1.13
N THR A 113 0.90 -0.85 1.46
CA THR A 113 0.93 -1.98 0.51
C THR A 113 0.06 -1.75 -0.73
N VAL A 114 -0.91 -0.83 -0.65
CA VAL A 114 -1.77 -0.41 -1.76
C VAL A 114 -0.95 0.09 -2.96
N THR A 115 0.14 0.82 -2.72
CA THR A 115 1.06 1.27 -3.81
C THR A 115 2.42 0.56 -3.78
N ARG A 116 2.72 -0.18 -2.71
CA ARG A 116 3.98 -0.91 -2.50
C ARG A 116 3.74 -2.42 -2.31
N PRO A 117 3.34 -3.16 -3.35
CA PRO A 117 3.14 -4.60 -3.22
C PRO A 117 4.44 -5.36 -2.88
N ASP A 118 5.60 -4.76 -3.14
CA ASP A 118 6.92 -5.31 -2.82
C ASP A 118 7.18 -5.48 -1.32
N ILE A 119 6.41 -4.83 -0.45
CA ILE A 119 6.48 -5.03 1.01
C ILE A 119 5.35 -5.91 1.56
N SER A 120 4.39 -6.33 0.74
CA SER A 120 3.17 -7.02 1.20
C SER A 120 3.45 -8.27 2.02
N PHE A 121 4.41 -9.10 1.58
CA PHE A 121 4.81 -10.30 2.33
C PHE A 121 5.38 -9.93 3.70
N ALA A 122 6.28 -8.95 3.74
CA ALA A 122 6.93 -8.55 4.98
C ALA A 122 5.93 -7.94 5.99
N VAL A 123 5.01 -7.11 5.48
CA VAL A 123 3.92 -6.52 6.25
C VAL A 123 2.93 -7.58 6.73
N GLY A 124 2.66 -8.59 5.90
CA GLY A 124 1.80 -9.72 6.23
C GLY A 124 2.35 -10.61 7.34
N LEU A 125 3.67 -10.73 7.47
CA LEU A 125 4.30 -11.45 8.58
C LEU A 125 4.23 -10.65 9.89
N VAL A 126 4.62 -9.36 9.88
CA VAL A 126 4.53 -8.53 11.10
C VAL A 126 3.09 -8.37 11.59
N SER A 127 2.09 -8.40 10.71
CA SER A 127 0.68 -8.27 11.12
C SER A 127 0.15 -9.46 11.92
N GLN A 128 0.82 -10.61 11.89
CA GLN A 128 0.44 -11.77 12.70
C GLN A 128 0.66 -11.54 14.20
N PHE A 129 1.61 -10.65 14.56
CA PHE A 129 2.00 -10.40 15.94
C PHE A 129 1.32 -9.18 16.59
N MET A 130 0.15 -8.79 16.07
CA MET A 130 -0.58 -7.60 16.55
C MET A 130 -1.11 -7.74 17.99
N ASP A 131 -1.36 -8.96 18.47
CA ASP A 131 -1.84 -9.19 19.84
C ASP A 131 -0.73 -9.16 20.90
N LYS A 132 0.38 -9.85 20.61
CA LYS A 132 1.52 -10.02 21.51
C LYS A 132 2.84 -9.65 20.79
N PRO A 133 3.04 -8.38 20.42
CA PRO A 133 4.28 -7.96 19.78
C PRO A 133 5.46 -8.06 20.76
N ARG A 134 6.63 -8.43 20.24
CA ARG A 134 7.90 -8.49 20.96
C ARG A 134 8.87 -7.46 20.38
N SER A 135 9.97 -7.21 21.08
CA SER A 135 11.03 -6.31 20.60
C SER A 135 11.55 -6.66 19.20
N ILE A 136 11.64 -7.96 18.88
CA ILE A 136 12.07 -8.43 17.57
C ILE A 136 11.08 -8.09 16.44
N HIS A 137 9.77 -8.21 16.71
CA HIS A 137 8.71 -7.82 15.77
C HIS A 137 8.74 -6.32 15.51
N TRP A 138 8.97 -5.51 16.56
CA TRP A 138 9.14 -4.08 16.41
C TRP A 138 10.36 -3.73 15.54
N GLY A 139 11.49 -4.42 15.75
CA GLY A 139 12.67 -4.31 14.90
C GLY A 139 12.38 -4.63 13.42
N ALA A 140 11.60 -5.68 13.16
CA ALA A 140 11.17 -6.06 11.82
C ALA A 140 10.31 -4.96 11.16
N ALA A 141 9.31 -4.43 11.88
CA ALA A 141 8.47 -3.35 11.37
C ALA A 141 9.28 -2.08 11.04
N LEU A 142 10.25 -1.73 11.89
CA LEU A 142 11.17 -0.63 11.62
C LEU A 142 12.11 -0.92 10.44
N ARG A 143 12.51 -2.18 10.22
CA ARG A 143 13.29 -2.58 9.04
C ARG A 143 12.52 -2.35 7.75
N ILE A 144 11.25 -2.74 7.69
CA ILE A 144 10.37 -2.47 6.54
C ILE A 144 10.34 -0.97 6.24
N LEU A 145 10.21 -0.15 7.28
CA LEU A 145 10.22 1.30 7.15
C LEU A 145 11.57 1.84 6.63
N LYS A 146 12.71 1.30 7.09
CA LYS A 146 14.03 1.62 6.54
C LYS A 146 14.19 1.19 5.08
N TYR A 147 13.55 0.09 4.67
CA TYR A 147 13.54 -0.35 3.27
C TYR A 147 12.78 0.63 2.38
N ILE A 148 11.59 1.07 2.80
CA ILE A 148 10.78 2.05 2.05
C ILE A 148 11.57 3.36 1.84
N LYS A 149 12.44 3.73 2.78
CA LYS A 149 13.29 4.93 2.70
C LYS A 149 14.26 4.96 1.52
N THR A 150 14.65 3.80 0.96
CA THR A 150 15.46 3.73 -0.27
C THR A 150 14.78 4.45 -1.43
N SER A 151 13.45 4.33 -1.53
CA SER A 151 12.64 4.88 -2.61
C SER A 151 11.24 5.28 -2.11
N PRO A 152 11.11 6.43 -1.41
CA PRO A 152 9.84 6.83 -0.80
C PRO A 152 8.71 7.08 -1.81
N GLY A 153 9.06 7.51 -3.02
CA GLY A 153 8.11 7.75 -4.12
C GLY A 153 7.88 6.56 -5.04
N LYS A 154 8.42 5.37 -4.71
CA LYS A 154 8.13 4.15 -5.49
C LYS A 154 6.64 3.82 -5.36
N GLY A 155 6.07 3.34 -6.46
CA GLY A 155 4.63 3.10 -6.57
C GLY A 155 4.30 2.23 -7.77
N LEU A 156 3.03 2.25 -8.17
CA LEU A 156 2.51 1.48 -9.31
C LEU A 156 2.41 2.36 -10.56
N LEU A 157 2.78 1.82 -11.72
CA LEU A 157 2.68 2.50 -13.00
C LEU A 157 1.72 1.75 -13.92
N PHE A 158 0.57 2.37 -14.19
CA PHE A 158 -0.45 1.87 -15.10
C PHE A 158 -0.21 2.42 -16.50
N LYS A 159 0.07 1.54 -17.45
CA LYS A 159 0.27 1.87 -18.87
C LYS A 159 -0.82 1.26 -19.73
N ARG A 160 -1.03 1.85 -20.90
CA ARG A 160 -1.93 1.30 -21.92
C ARG A 160 -1.16 0.31 -22.78
N HIS A 161 -1.40 -0.98 -22.58
CA HIS A 161 -0.78 -2.06 -23.36
C HIS A 161 -1.63 -2.53 -24.57
N GLY A 162 -2.74 -1.84 -24.85
CA GLY A 162 -3.60 -2.13 -26.00
C GLY A 162 -4.54 -3.33 -25.84
N HIS A 163 -4.58 -3.96 -24.65
CA HIS A 163 -5.44 -5.10 -24.35
C HIS A 163 -5.87 -5.07 -22.87
N VAL A 164 -6.89 -5.87 -22.54
CA VAL A 164 -7.45 -6.02 -21.17
C VAL A 164 -7.36 -7.47 -20.68
N LYS A 165 -6.41 -8.24 -21.21
CA LYS A 165 -6.15 -9.62 -20.79
C LYS A 165 -5.89 -9.67 -19.29
N ILE A 166 -6.49 -10.64 -18.62
CA ILE A 166 -6.30 -10.91 -17.20
C ILE A 166 -5.30 -12.06 -17.08
N GLU A 167 -4.25 -11.85 -16.29
CA GLU A 167 -3.23 -12.86 -16.00
C GLU A 167 -3.08 -12.95 -14.49
N ALA A 168 -3.15 -14.15 -13.93
CA ALA A 168 -3.02 -14.36 -12.49
C ALA A 168 -1.89 -15.34 -12.21
N TYR A 169 -1.05 -15.01 -11.24
CA TYR A 169 0.01 -15.86 -10.74
C TYR A 169 -0.31 -16.18 -9.29
N SER A 170 -0.11 -17.44 -8.88
CA SER A 170 -0.21 -17.84 -7.49
C SER A 170 0.97 -18.71 -7.12
N ASP A 171 1.42 -18.56 -5.88
CA ASP A 171 2.48 -19.37 -5.28
C ASP A 171 2.07 -19.73 -3.85
N ALA A 172 2.53 -20.88 -3.38
CA ALA A 172 2.20 -21.35 -2.05
C ALA A 172 3.40 -22.06 -1.41
N ASP A 173 3.67 -21.69 -0.16
CA ASP A 173 4.66 -22.33 0.67
C ASP A 173 3.99 -23.29 1.66
N TYR A 174 4.38 -24.57 1.62
CA TYR A 174 3.79 -25.62 2.43
C TYR A 174 4.43 -25.69 3.81
N ALA A 175 3.62 -25.48 4.84
CA ALA A 175 4.03 -25.56 6.24
C ALA A 175 5.27 -24.71 6.60
N GLY A 176 5.42 -23.56 5.93
CA GLY A 176 6.53 -22.62 6.11
C GLY A 176 6.55 -21.90 7.46
N SER A 177 5.41 -21.82 8.16
CA SER A 177 5.36 -21.34 9.55
C SER A 177 6.03 -22.37 10.47
N LYS A 178 7.11 -21.98 11.15
CA LYS A 178 7.82 -22.84 12.12
C LYS A 178 6.99 -23.11 13.38
N ASP A 179 6.22 -22.13 13.83
CA ASP A 179 5.36 -22.26 15.02
C ASP A 179 4.13 -23.14 14.71
N ASP A 180 3.52 -22.80 13.58
CA ASP A 180 2.26 -23.24 13.03
C ASP A 180 2.12 -24.57 12.30
N ARG A 181 3.17 -24.80 11.50
CA ARG A 181 3.11 -25.56 10.24
C ARG A 181 2.01 -25.10 9.29
N LYS A 182 1.52 -23.86 9.42
CA LYS A 182 0.58 -23.26 8.46
C LYS A 182 1.28 -22.92 7.15
N SER A 183 0.52 -23.06 6.08
CA SER A 183 0.95 -22.72 4.72
C SER A 183 0.64 -21.26 4.42
N THR A 184 1.49 -20.61 3.63
CA THR A 184 1.28 -19.23 3.17
C THR A 184 1.08 -19.23 1.67
N SER A 185 -0.03 -18.67 1.19
CA SER A 185 -0.30 -18.50 -0.24
C SER A 185 -0.21 -17.03 -0.64
N GLY A 186 0.45 -16.74 -1.74
CA GLY A 186 0.48 -15.44 -2.39
C GLY A 186 -0.16 -15.51 -3.78
N TYR A 187 -0.76 -14.40 -4.22
CA TYR A 187 -1.19 -14.26 -5.60
C TYR A 187 -1.04 -12.81 -6.06
N CYS A 188 -0.91 -12.63 -7.37
CA CYS A 188 -1.01 -11.33 -8.01
C CYS A 188 -1.78 -11.45 -9.32
N THR A 189 -2.52 -10.41 -9.66
CA THR A 189 -3.35 -10.37 -10.87
C THR A 189 -2.96 -9.15 -11.68
N TYR A 190 -2.68 -9.36 -12.95
CA TYR A 190 -2.42 -8.32 -13.92
C TYR A 190 -3.64 -8.13 -14.80
N VAL A 191 -4.02 -6.87 -15.05
CA VAL A 191 -5.07 -6.49 -15.99
C VAL A 191 -4.46 -5.61 -17.08
N GLY A 192 -4.43 -6.14 -18.30
CA GLY A 192 -3.84 -5.45 -19.45
C GLY A 192 -2.37 -5.10 -19.22
N GLY A 193 -1.60 -6.00 -18.58
CA GLY A 193 -0.18 -5.81 -18.28
C GLY A 193 0.14 -4.96 -17.05
N ASN A 194 -0.87 -4.52 -16.29
CA ASN A 194 -0.69 -3.72 -15.07
C ASN A 194 -1.06 -4.55 -13.84
N LEU A 195 -0.20 -4.51 -12.82
CA LEU A 195 -0.43 -5.13 -11.51
C LEU A 195 -1.56 -4.44 -10.75
#